data_AF-A0A957PK24-F1
#
_entry.id   AF-A0A957PK24-F1
#
_cell.length_a   1.000
_cell.length_b   1.000
_cell.length_c   1.000
_cell.angle_alpha   90.00
_cell.angle_beta   90.00
_cell.angle_gamma   90.00
#
_symmetry.space_group_name_H-M   'P 1'
#
loop_
_entity.id
_entity.type
_entity.pdbx_description
1 polymer ?
#
loop_
_entity_poly.entity_id
_entity_poly.type
_entity_poly.pdbx_seq_one_letter_code
_entity_poly.pdbx_strand_id
1 'polypeptide(L)'
;MTTGNPDSNSVLPNPYVGPRPFEQIESKYFFGRDEETKILSGLVVSHQLSLFYAQSGAGKSSLLRAGLLPRLTRKTRVGADENAYLYQTMHVLPIVTVGRGVPPSTVGGIKNVYAFSALLTLFPDADPNKLGGQTLVEALPLLLDDHIEAGAIWEPAQERNGRVRPPLIKPDATLLIFDQFEEIFTAHPERWREREGFFQ
;
A
#
# COMPACT_ATOMS: atom_id res chain seq x y z
N MET A 1 51.01 -4.01 -26.10
CA MET A 1 50.73 -3.67 -24.69
C MET A 1 49.77 -2.49 -24.67
N THR A 2 48.49 -2.75 -24.41
CA THR A 2 47.50 -1.77 -23.95
C THR A 2 46.51 -2.54 -23.10
N THR A 3 46.52 -2.25 -21.80
CA THR A 3 45.67 -2.79 -20.75
C THR A 3 44.47 -1.86 -20.53
N GLY A 4 43.28 -2.43 -20.32
CA GLY A 4 42.07 -1.73 -19.86
C GLY A 4 40.83 -2.46 -20.37
N ASN A 5 39.82 -2.85 -19.59
CA ASN A 5 39.44 -2.60 -18.21
C ASN A 5 38.40 -3.70 -17.87
N PRO A 6 38.55 -4.54 -16.83
CA PRO A 6 37.61 -5.63 -16.56
C PRO A 6 36.55 -5.24 -15.51
N ASP A 7 35.98 -4.04 -15.56
CA ASP A 7 34.95 -3.62 -14.60
C ASP A 7 33.69 -3.09 -15.29
N SER A 8 33.11 -3.90 -16.18
CA SER A 8 31.67 -3.81 -16.46
C SER A 8 30.95 -4.76 -15.50
N ASN A 9 30.81 -4.34 -14.25
CA ASN A 9 29.98 -5.01 -13.27
C ASN A 9 28.49 -4.80 -13.65
N SER A 10 28.08 -5.40 -14.76
CA SER A 10 26.67 -5.57 -15.09
C SER A 10 26.14 -6.55 -14.05
N VAL A 11 25.47 -6.02 -13.02
CA VAL A 11 24.60 -6.82 -12.16
C VAL A 11 23.59 -7.47 -13.09
N LEU A 12 23.86 -8.71 -13.51
CA LEU A 12 22.94 -9.48 -14.31
C LEU A 12 21.63 -9.53 -13.51
N PRO A 13 20.47 -9.16 -14.11
CA PRO A 13 19.20 -9.27 -13.42
C PRO A 13 19.07 -10.73 -12.97
N ASN A 14 18.84 -10.93 -11.68
CA ASN A 14 18.73 -12.26 -11.09
C ASN A 14 17.78 -13.12 -11.94
N PRO A 15 18.26 -14.19 -12.62
CA PRO A 15 17.45 -14.95 -13.58
C PRO A 15 16.35 -15.77 -12.90
N TYR A 16 16.41 -15.89 -11.56
CA TYR A 16 15.41 -16.54 -10.75
C TYR A 16 14.43 -15.52 -10.20
N VAL A 17 13.24 -15.43 -10.81
CA VAL A 17 12.16 -14.51 -10.41
C VAL A 17 11.62 -14.74 -8.99
N GLY A 18 12.01 -15.84 -8.34
CA GLY A 18 11.50 -16.24 -7.04
C GLY A 18 9.96 -16.45 -7.06
N PRO A 19 9.38 -16.97 -5.97
CA PRO A 19 7.94 -16.94 -5.83
C PRO A 19 7.48 -15.49 -5.62
N ARG A 20 6.65 -14.96 -6.53
CA ARG A 20 5.97 -13.67 -6.31
C ARG A 20 4.92 -13.82 -5.19
N PRO A 21 4.62 -12.75 -4.44
CA PRO A 21 3.52 -12.80 -3.48
C PRO A 21 2.18 -13.10 -4.17
N PHE A 22 1.27 -13.73 -3.43
CA PHE A 22 -0.12 -13.85 -3.84
C PHE A 22 -0.79 -12.48 -3.79
N GLU A 23 -1.57 -12.17 -4.81
CA GLU A 23 -2.33 -10.93 -4.91
C GLU A 23 -3.71 -11.08 -4.28
N GLN A 24 -4.37 -9.94 -4.01
CA GLN A 24 -5.70 -9.91 -3.40
C GLN A 24 -6.74 -10.74 -4.15
N ILE A 25 -6.71 -10.68 -5.50
CA ILE A 25 -7.60 -11.46 -6.37
C ILE A 25 -7.36 -12.97 -6.29
N GLU A 26 -6.21 -13.38 -5.76
CA GLU A 26 -5.80 -14.78 -5.60
C GLU A 26 -6.07 -15.32 -4.20
N SER A 27 -6.79 -14.57 -3.35
CA SER A 27 -7.14 -14.98 -1.98
C SER A 27 -7.75 -16.38 -1.89
N LYS A 28 -8.54 -16.78 -2.89
CA LYS A 28 -9.13 -18.14 -2.98
C LYS A 28 -8.12 -19.27 -3.14
N TYR A 29 -6.86 -18.96 -3.44
CA TYR A 29 -5.75 -19.93 -3.57
C TYR A 29 -4.76 -19.84 -2.39
N PHE A 30 -4.99 -18.93 -1.45
CA PHE A 30 -4.13 -18.68 -0.31
C PHE A 30 -4.68 -19.41 0.93
N PHE A 31 -4.10 -20.58 1.25
CA PHE A 31 -4.57 -21.47 2.30
C PHE A 31 -3.59 -21.62 3.46
N GLY A 32 -4.09 -22.13 4.60
CA GLY A 32 -3.25 -22.52 5.74
C GLY A 32 -2.75 -21.36 6.60
N ARG A 33 -3.29 -20.16 6.42
CA ARG A 33 -2.90 -18.93 7.13
C ARG A 33 -4.09 -18.17 7.72
N ASP A 34 -5.20 -18.87 7.98
CA ASP A 34 -6.45 -18.26 8.41
C ASP A 34 -6.36 -17.62 9.80
N GLU A 35 -5.65 -18.29 10.72
CA GLU A 35 -5.44 -17.82 12.09
C GLU A 35 -4.50 -16.61 12.12
N GLU A 36 -3.37 -16.63 11.41
CA GLU A 36 -2.46 -15.49 11.32
C GLU A 36 -3.15 -14.28 10.68
N THR A 37 -3.94 -14.51 9.63
CA THR A 37 -4.74 -13.46 9.01
C THR A 37 -5.76 -12.89 10.02
N LYS A 38 -6.33 -13.73 10.90
CA LYS A 38 -7.35 -13.31 11.88
C LYS A 38 -6.74 -12.46 12.96
N ILE A 39 -5.61 -12.91 13.51
CA ILE A 39 -4.81 -12.17 14.50
C ILE A 39 -4.39 -10.82 13.91
N LEU A 40 -3.79 -10.81 12.72
CA LEU A 40 -3.34 -9.57 12.08
C LEU A 40 -4.52 -8.61 11.82
N SER A 41 -5.66 -9.11 11.35
CA SER A 41 -6.85 -8.28 11.13
C SER A 41 -7.38 -7.66 12.44
N GLY A 42 -7.38 -8.42 13.54
CA GLY A 42 -7.78 -7.90 14.85
C GLY A 42 -6.81 -6.84 15.38
N LEU A 43 -5.50 -7.05 15.19
CA LEU A 43 -4.47 -6.08 15.59
C LEU A 43 -4.62 -4.76 14.83
N VAL A 44 -4.79 -4.82 13.50
CA VAL A 44 -4.95 -3.65 12.63
C VAL A 44 -6.23 -2.87 12.97
N VAL A 45 -7.32 -3.57 13.31
CA VAL A 45 -8.57 -2.91 13.72
C VAL A 45 -8.46 -2.26 15.10
N SER A 46 -7.66 -2.83 15.99
CA SER A 46 -7.60 -2.40 17.40
C SER A 46 -6.51 -1.37 17.70
N HIS A 47 -5.52 -1.20 16.80
CA HIS A 47 -4.36 -0.34 17.04
C HIS A 47 -4.14 0.61 15.86
N GLN A 48 -3.81 1.87 16.17
CA GLN A 48 -3.48 2.89 15.16
C GLN A 48 -2.18 2.58 14.40
N LEU A 49 -1.27 1.82 15.01
CA LEU A 49 -0.01 1.40 14.42
C LEU A 49 0.23 -0.08 14.73
N SER A 50 0.51 -0.86 13.68
CA SER A 50 0.87 -2.28 13.79
C SER A 50 2.15 -2.54 13.01
N LEU A 51 3.15 -3.12 13.67
CA LEU A 51 4.37 -3.60 13.01
C LEU A 51 4.27 -5.11 12.81
N PHE A 52 4.23 -5.55 11.56
CA PHE A 52 4.24 -6.96 11.19
C PHE A 52 5.58 -7.35 10.59
N TYR A 53 6.31 -8.25 11.26
CA TYR A 53 7.61 -8.74 10.84
C TYR A 53 7.64 -10.27 10.78
N ALA A 54 8.43 -10.80 9.85
CA ALA A 54 8.67 -12.24 9.68
C ALA A 54 10.02 -12.43 8.99
N GLN A 55 10.56 -13.66 9.03
CA GLN A 55 11.75 -14.00 8.24
C GLN A 55 11.49 -13.75 6.74
N SER A 56 12.55 -13.39 6.01
CA SER A 56 12.45 -13.24 4.56
C SER A 56 11.94 -14.53 3.92
N GLY A 57 11.02 -14.41 2.97
CA GLY A 57 10.39 -15.56 2.31
C GLY A 57 9.27 -16.25 3.12
N ALA A 58 8.96 -15.81 4.35
CA ALA A 58 7.87 -16.40 5.15
C ALA A 58 6.45 -16.10 4.62
N GLY A 59 6.33 -15.29 3.56
CA GLY A 59 5.05 -14.94 2.94
C GLY A 59 4.35 -13.73 3.54
N LYS A 60 5.07 -12.82 4.22
CA LYS A 60 4.55 -11.54 4.78
C LYS A 60 3.68 -10.78 3.77
N SER A 61 4.25 -10.52 2.60
CA SER A 61 3.60 -9.82 1.48
C SER A 61 2.35 -10.54 0.97
N SER A 62 2.36 -11.88 0.91
CA SER A 62 1.19 -12.69 0.54
C SER A 62 0.11 -12.64 1.63
N LEU A 63 0.49 -12.70 2.90
CA LEU A 63 -0.46 -12.61 4.02
C LEU A 63 -1.15 -11.25 4.03
N LEU A 64 -0.40 -10.16 3.79
CA LEU A 64 -0.98 -8.82 3.64
C LEU A 64 -1.95 -8.75 2.46
N ARG A 65 -1.49 -9.13 1.26
CA ARG A 65 -2.26 -8.94 0.02
C ARG A 65 -3.42 -9.92 -0.14
N ALA A 66 -3.20 -11.22 0.10
CA ALA A 66 -4.16 -12.29 -0.16
C ALA A 66 -4.89 -12.79 1.11
N GLY A 67 -4.42 -12.43 2.30
CA GLY A 67 -5.08 -12.71 3.57
C GLY A 67 -5.80 -11.49 4.14
N LEU A 68 -5.04 -10.44 4.49
CA LEU A 68 -5.54 -9.28 5.23
C LEU A 68 -6.46 -8.39 4.38
N LEU A 69 -5.98 -7.95 3.20
CA LEU A 69 -6.78 -7.04 2.36
C LEU A 69 -8.17 -7.59 2.02
N PRO A 70 -8.34 -8.85 1.57
CA PRO A 70 -9.66 -9.41 1.30
C PRO A 70 -10.61 -9.36 2.49
N ARG A 71 -10.09 -9.49 3.73
CA ARG A 71 -10.91 -9.39 4.94
C ARG A 71 -11.30 -7.95 5.26
N LEU A 72 -10.38 -6.99 5.12
CA LEU A 72 -10.63 -5.58 5.45
C LEU A 72 -11.47 -4.84 4.39
N THR A 73 -11.34 -5.22 3.12
CA THR A 73 -12.07 -4.58 2.01
C THR A 73 -13.33 -5.34 1.61
N ARG A 74 -13.73 -6.38 2.36
CA ARG A 74 -14.94 -7.16 2.06
C ARG A 74 -16.18 -6.29 2.24
N LYS A 75 -16.86 -5.98 1.13
CA LYS A 75 -18.16 -5.32 1.13
C LYS A 75 -19.22 -6.31 1.64
N THR A 76 -19.77 -6.06 2.83
CA THR A 76 -20.81 -6.87 3.48
C THR A 76 -22.14 -6.15 3.37
N ARG A 77 -23.20 -6.83 2.91
CA ARG A 77 -24.54 -6.26 2.90
C ARG A 77 -25.11 -6.21 4.32
N VAL A 78 -25.60 -5.04 4.71
CA VAL A 78 -26.34 -4.81 5.94
C VAL A 78 -27.76 -4.38 5.58
N GLY A 79 -28.76 -4.91 6.30
CA GLY A 79 -30.17 -4.65 6.03
C GLY A 79 -30.80 -5.51 4.92
N ALA A 80 -32.13 -5.48 4.86
CA ALA A 80 -32.94 -6.14 3.86
C ALA A 80 -33.56 -5.11 2.89
N ASP A 81 -33.88 -5.58 1.69
CA ASP A 81 -34.69 -4.84 0.71
C ASP A 81 -34.14 -3.46 0.35
N GLU A 82 -35.00 -2.44 0.37
CA GLU A 82 -34.73 -1.06 -0.07
C GLU A 82 -33.79 -0.27 0.85
N ASN A 83 -33.69 -0.65 2.13
CA ASN A 83 -32.84 0.02 3.12
C ASN A 83 -31.45 -0.60 3.25
N ALA A 84 -31.13 -1.58 2.41
CA ALA A 84 -29.83 -2.22 2.49
C ALA A 84 -28.71 -1.30 2.02
N TYR A 85 -27.54 -1.52 2.59
CA TYR A 85 -26.30 -0.87 2.18
C TYR A 85 -25.13 -1.85 2.26
N LEU A 86 -24.03 -1.52 1.61
CA LEU A 86 -22.76 -2.22 1.74
C LEU A 86 -21.92 -1.51 2.79
N TYR A 87 -21.34 -2.30 3.69
CA TYR A 87 -20.35 -1.84 4.67
C TYR A 87 -19.00 -2.48 4.36
N GLN A 88 -17.93 -1.71 4.53
CA GLN A 88 -16.55 -2.16 4.40
C GLN A 88 -15.80 -1.75 5.67
N THR A 89 -14.98 -2.66 6.22
CA THR A 89 -14.33 -2.46 7.53
C THR A 89 -13.39 -1.26 7.54
N MET A 90 -12.56 -1.12 6.49
CA MET A 90 -11.61 -0.01 6.38
C MET A 90 -11.45 0.46 4.95
N HIS A 91 -11.17 1.74 4.77
CA HIS A 91 -10.66 2.27 3.50
C HIS A 91 -9.16 1.99 3.44
N VAL A 92 -8.73 1.07 2.58
CA VAL A 92 -7.31 0.72 2.47
C VAL A 92 -6.67 1.52 1.34
N LEU A 93 -5.68 2.34 1.67
CA LEU A 93 -4.87 3.05 0.68
C LEU A 93 -3.97 2.08 -0.11
N PRO A 94 -3.43 2.49 -1.27
CA PRO A 94 -2.45 1.69 -2.00
C PRO A 94 -1.30 1.23 -1.09
N ILE A 95 -0.89 -0.03 -1.23
CA ILE A 95 0.26 -0.57 -0.48
C ILE A 95 1.51 0.13 -0.98
N VAL A 96 2.22 0.78 -0.05
CA VAL A 96 3.45 1.50 -0.34
C VAL A 96 4.66 0.60 -0.15
N THR A 97 5.60 0.65 -1.11
CA THR A 97 6.97 0.14 -0.93
C THR A 97 7.94 1.31 -0.94
N VAL A 98 8.75 1.45 0.11
CA VAL A 98 9.64 2.60 0.29
C VAL A 98 10.95 2.37 -0.46
N GLY A 99 11.40 3.38 -1.20
CA GLY A 99 12.71 3.38 -1.87
C GLY A 99 12.74 2.67 -3.24
N ARG A 100 11.59 2.20 -3.74
CA ARG A 100 11.46 1.70 -5.12
C ARG A 100 10.79 2.71 -6.03
N GLY A 101 10.97 2.53 -7.33
CA GLY A 101 10.25 3.30 -8.35
C GLY A 101 10.73 4.73 -8.54
N VAL A 102 11.83 5.14 -7.89
CA VAL A 102 12.46 6.45 -8.11
C VAL A 102 13.42 6.34 -9.32
N PRO A 103 13.17 7.06 -10.43
CA PRO A 103 14.06 7.03 -11.59
C PRO A 103 15.46 7.53 -11.21
N PRO A 104 16.54 6.90 -11.74
CA PRO A 104 17.91 7.36 -11.49
C PRO A 104 18.19 8.79 -11.96
N SER A 105 17.39 9.31 -12.89
CA SER A 105 17.50 10.66 -13.45
C SER A 105 16.83 11.75 -12.62
N THR A 106 16.11 11.41 -11.53
CA THR A 106 15.41 12.40 -10.68
C THR A 106 16.37 13.12 -9.70
N VAL A 107 17.59 13.41 -10.17
CA VAL A 107 18.66 14.06 -9.41
C VAL A 107 18.48 15.57 -9.50
N GLY A 108 17.67 16.11 -8.60
CA GLY A 108 17.47 17.55 -8.41
C GLY A 108 16.04 17.88 -8.01
N GLY A 109 15.84 18.47 -6.84
CA GLY A 109 14.53 18.94 -6.36
C GLY A 109 13.75 17.99 -5.46
N ILE A 110 14.19 16.74 -5.26
CA ILE A 110 13.60 15.85 -4.25
C ILE A 110 14.21 16.14 -2.88
N LYS A 111 13.39 16.61 -1.94
CA LYS A 111 13.75 16.85 -0.54
C LYS A 111 14.01 15.56 0.23
N ASN A 112 13.17 14.54 0.04
CA ASN A 112 13.28 13.23 0.68
C ASN A 112 12.91 12.11 -0.29
N VAL A 113 13.89 11.29 -0.68
CA VAL A 113 13.70 10.20 -1.67
C VAL A 113 12.72 9.14 -1.20
N TYR A 114 12.71 8.85 0.10
CA TYR A 114 11.86 7.83 0.69
C TYR A 114 10.41 8.30 0.72
N ALA A 115 10.16 9.52 1.23
CA ALA A 115 8.83 10.11 1.22
C ALA A 115 8.31 10.28 -0.22
N PHE A 116 9.16 10.74 -1.13
CA PHE A 116 8.82 10.86 -2.55
C PHE A 116 8.35 9.53 -3.17
N SER A 117 9.06 8.42 -2.91
CA SER A 117 8.64 7.10 -3.40
C SER A 117 7.27 6.67 -2.85
N ALA A 118 6.97 7.00 -1.59
CA ALA A 118 5.67 6.75 -0.99
C ALA A 118 4.58 7.59 -1.66
N LEU A 119 4.85 8.88 -1.87
CA LEU A 119 3.91 9.81 -2.51
C LEU A 119 3.60 9.42 -3.96
N LEU A 120 4.58 8.93 -4.72
CA LEU A 120 4.32 8.39 -6.07
C LEU A 120 3.33 7.23 -6.08
N THR A 121 3.35 6.39 -5.03
CA THR A 121 2.40 5.27 -4.90
C THR A 121 1.02 5.73 -4.46
N LEU A 122 0.97 6.71 -3.55
CA LEU A 122 -0.28 7.23 -2.99
C LEU A 122 -1.01 8.19 -3.93
N PHE A 123 -0.27 8.87 -4.82
CA PHE A 123 -0.78 9.84 -5.77
C PHE A 123 -0.29 9.50 -7.19
N PRO A 124 -0.78 8.39 -7.79
CA PRO A 124 -0.28 7.90 -9.08
C PRO A 124 -0.48 8.89 -10.24
N ASP A 125 -1.51 9.75 -10.14
CA ASP A 125 -1.85 10.75 -11.17
C ASP A 125 -1.23 12.13 -10.91
N ALA A 126 -0.50 12.31 -9.80
CA ALA A 126 0.12 13.59 -9.49
C ALA A 126 1.40 13.83 -10.32
N ASP A 127 1.65 15.09 -10.65
CA ASP A 127 2.89 15.51 -11.29
C ASP A 127 4.08 15.24 -10.37
N PRO A 128 5.03 14.35 -10.74
CA PRO A 128 6.18 14.03 -9.91
C PRO A 128 7.02 15.25 -9.51
N ASN A 129 7.07 16.29 -10.35
CA ASN A 129 7.83 17.50 -10.03
C ASN A 129 7.24 18.26 -8.84
N LYS A 130 5.91 18.15 -8.62
CA LYS A 130 5.23 18.78 -7.48
C LYS A 130 5.40 17.99 -6.19
N LEU A 131 5.61 16.68 -6.29
CA LEU A 131 5.79 15.80 -5.12
C LEU A 131 7.20 15.90 -4.52
N GLY A 132 8.21 16.30 -5.30
CA GLY A 132 9.61 16.31 -4.85
C GLY A 132 9.86 17.15 -3.58
N GLY A 133 9.08 18.23 -3.37
CA GLY A 133 9.20 19.10 -2.20
C GLY A 133 8.28 18.74 -1.03
N GLN A 134 7.32 17.84 -1.23
CA GLN A 134 6.28 17.53 -0.26
C GLN A 134 6.78 16.54 0.80
N THR A 135 6.25 16.64 2.02
CA THR A 135 6.40 15.59 3.02
C THR A 135 5.21 14.63 3.01
N LEU A 136 5.38 13.45 3.61
CA LEU A 136 4.27 12.52 3.78
C LEU A 136 3.19 13.12 4.69
N VAL A 137 3.60 13.84 5.74
CA VAL A 137 2.68 14.48 6.71
C VAL A 137 1.84 15.57 6.05
N GLU A 138 2.41 16.35 5.13
CA GLU A 138 1.70 17.39 4.39
C GLU A 138 0.69 16.80 3.39
N ALA A 139 1.02 15.67 2.78
CA ALA A 139 0.20 15.06 1.74
C ALA A 139 -0.90 14.13 2.28
N LEU A 140 -0.67 13.43 3.40
CA LEU A 140 -1.63 12.47 3.95
C LEU A 140 -3.03 13.05 4.22
N PRO A 141 -3.19 14.29 4.75
CA PRO A 141 -4.51 14.90 4.90
C PRO A 141 -5.32 14.92 3.60
N LEU A 142 -4.69 15.11 2.44
CA LEU A 142 -5.38 15.10 1.14
C LEU A 142 -6.02 13.74 0.78
N LEU A 143 -5.57 12.65 1.39
CA LEU A 143 -6.15 11.30 1.25
C LEU A 143 -7.23 11.01 2.31
N LEU A 144 -7.29 11.85 3.35
CA LEU A 144 -8.19 11.72 4.50
C LEU A 144 -9.34 12.76 4.45
N ASP A 145 -9.13 13.88 3.76
CA ASP A 145 -9.99 15.08 3.68
C ASP A 145 -11.14 14.97 2.66
N ASP A 146 -11.48 13.77 2.20
CA ASP A 146 -12.85 13.53 1.73
C ASP A 146 -13.77 13.74 2.95
N HIS A 147 -14.18 14.98 3.26
CA HIS A 147 -15.01 15.41 4.40
C HIS A 147 -16.46 14.89 4.32
N ILE A 148 -16.62 13.62 3.98
CA ILE A 148 -17.84 12.86 4.07
C ILE A 148 -17.90 12.27 5.48
N GLU A 149 -18.97 12.59 6.20
CA GLU A 149 -19.25 12.09 7.55
C GLU A 149 -19.18 10.56 7.59
N ALA A 150 -18.68 10.02 8.70
CA ALA A 150 -18.79 8.60 9.03
C ALA A 150 -20.23 8.13 8.81
N GLY A 151 -20.43 7.06 8.03
CA GLY A 151 -21.78 6.59 7.70
C GLY A 151 -22.42 7.22 6.46
N ALA A 152 -21.81 8.20 5.80
CA ALA A 152 -22.33 8.74 4.55
C ALA A 152 -21.97 7.87 3.32
N ILE A 153 -22.70 8.10 2.23
CA ILE A 153 -22.62 7.30 1.00
C ILE A 153 -21.31 7.65 0.26
N TRP A 154 -20.45 6.65 0.11
CA TRP A 154 -19.19 6.73 -0.64
C TRP A 154 -19.36 6.34 -2.11
N GLU A 155 -20.09 5.25 -2.39
CA GLU A 155 -20.51 4.88 -3.74
C GLU A 155 -22.04 4.86 -3.80
N PRO A 156 -22.68 5.57 -4.77
CA PRO A 156 -24.14 5.57 -4.89
C PRO A 156 -24.68 4.19 -5.30
N ALA A 157 -25.98 3.96 -5.08
CA ALA A 157 -26.65 2.77 -5.57
C ALA A 157 -26.55 2.69 -7.10
N GLN A 158 -26.23 1.51 -7.63
CA GLN A 158 -26.06 1.32 -9.07
C GLN A 158 -26.92 0.19 -9.59
N GLU A 159 -27.67 0.45 -10.64
CA GLU A 159 -28.45 -0.57 -11.33
C GLU A 159 -27.57 -1.28 -12.36
N ARG A 160 -27.54 -2.62 -12.30
CA ARG A 160 -26.78 -3.43 -13.24
C ARG A 160 -27.53 -4.72 -13.53
N ASN A 161 -27.88 -4.95 -14.80
CA ASN A 161 -28.64 -6.13 -15.26
C ASN A 161 -29.95 -6.35 -14.48
N GLY A 162 -30.74 -5.29 -14.25
CA GLY A 162 -32.03 -5.36 -13.55
C GLY A 162 -31.94 -5.64 -12.04
N ARG A 163 -30.74 -5.57 -11.45
CA ARG A 163 -30.53 -5.63 -10.00
C ARG A 163 -29.91 -4.32 -9.52
N VAL A 164 -30.49 -3.74 -8.47
CA VAL A 164 -29.91 -2.58 -7.79
C VAL A 164 -28.87 -3.05 -6.79
N ARG A 165 -27.61 -2.69 -7.02
CA ARG A 165 -26.55 -2.83 -6.04
C ARG A 165 -26.74 -1.75 -4.98
N PRO A 166 -26.82 -2.10 -3.68
CA PRO A 166 -26.91 -1.13 -2.61
C PRO A 166 -25.74 -0.15 -2.60
N PRO A 167 -25.93 1.07 -2.07
CA PRO A 167 -24.85 2.03 -1.92
C PRO A 167 -23.78 1.50 -0.96
N LEU A 168 -22.54 1.96 -1.12
CA LEU A 168 -21.45 1.70 -0.19
C LEU A 168 -21.33 2.83 0.80
N ILE A 169 -21.33 2.50 2.08
CA ILE A 169 -21.08 3.45 3.16
C ILE A 169 -19.59 3.62 3.36
N LYS A 170 -19.17 4.87 3.58
CA LYS A 170 -17.79 5.22 3.87
C LYS A 170 -17.32 4.55 5.17
N PRO A 171 -16.16 3.86 5.17
CA PRO A 171 -15.57 3.34 6.40
C PRO A 171 -15.10 4.45 7.34
N ASP A 172 -15.20 4.22 8.66
CA ASP A 172 -14.77 5.18 9.68
C ASP A 172 -13.25 5.23 9.89
N ALA A 173 -12.54 4.26 9.31
CA ALA A 173 -11.10 4.12 9.45
C ALA A 173 -10.42 3.94 8.09
N THR A 174 -9.29 4.64 7.91
CA THR A 174 -8.40 4.51 6.77
C THR A 174 -7.12 3.78 7.18
N LEU A 175 -6.67 2.82 6.38
CA LEU A 175 -5.47 2.03 6.61
C LEU A 175 -4.41 2.35 5.55
N LEU A 176 -3.26 2.83 6.01
CA LEU A 176 -2.03 2.96 5.24
C LEU A 176 -1.10 1.77 5.53
N ILE A 177 -0.64 1.09 4.48
CA ILE A 177 0.24 -0.07 4.60
C ILE A 177 1.57 0.22 3.94
N PHE A 178 2.66 0.06 4.68
CA PHE A 178 4.01 -0.03 4.14
C PHE A 178 4.44 -1.50 4.11
N ASP A 179 4.55 -2.08 2.91
CA ASP A 179 5.16 -3.40 2.72
C ASP A 179 6.66 -3.23 2.43
N GLN A 180 7.46 -4.16 2.94
CA GLN A 180 8.92 -4.13 2.84
C GLN A 180 9.52 -2.80 3.35
N PHE A 181 9.00 -2.26 4.45
CA PHE A 181 9.49 -0.99 5.02
C PHE A 181 11.00 -1.03 5.33
N GLU A 182 11.56 -2.20 5.59
CA GLU A 182 13.00 -2.43 5.75
C GLU A 182 13.85 -1.94 4.56
N GLU A 183 13.25 -1.78 3.36
CA GLU A 183 13.95 -1.24 2.18
C GLU A 183 14.39 0.21 2.36
N ILE A 184 13.83 0.95 3.32
CA ILE A 184 14.32 2.28 3.68
C ILE A 184 15.81 2.26 4.08
N PHE A 185 16.32 1.12 4.58
CA PHE A 185 17.72 0.97 5.00
C PHE A 185 18.66 0.53 3.88
N THR A 186 18.14 -0.11 2.83
CA THR A 186 18.93 -0.70 1.74
C THR A 186 18.83 0.09 0.44
N ALA A 187 17.69 0.73 0.18
CA ALA A 187 17.48 1.62 -0.95
C ALA A 187 18.16 2.98 -0.73
N HIS A 188 18.70 3.55 -1.80
CA HIS A 188 19.38 4.85 -1.83
C HIS A 188 20.37 5.03 -0.65
N PRO A 189 21.35 4.12 -0.47
CA PRO A 189 22.29 4.19 0.66
C PRO A 189 23.07 5.51 0.72
N GLU A 190 23.26 6.17 -0.42
CA GLU A 190 23.87 7.49 -0.55
C GLU A 190 23.03 8.62 0.08
N ARG A 191 21.71 8.42 0.20
CA ARG A 191 20.75 9.40 0.78
C ARG A 191 20.27 9.01 2.19
N TRP A 192 21.03 8.18 2.92
CA TRP A 192 20.60 7.62 4.22
C TRP A 192 20.17 8.65 5.28
N ARG A 193 20.66 9.90 5.23
CA ARG A 193 20.28 10.96 6.17
C ARG A 193 18.80 11.34 6.05
N GLU A 194 18.19 11.12 4.89
CA GLU A 194 16.78 11.44 4.66
C GLU A 194 15.81 10.46 5.33
N ARG A 195 16.32 9.33 5.87
CA ARG A 195 15.52 8.35 6.60
C ARG A 195 14.87 8.95 7.85
N GLU A 196 15.59 9.83 8.54
CA GLU A 196 15.12 10.47 9.78
C GLU A 196 13.87 11.34 9.55
N GLY A 197 13.80 11.99 8.38
CA GLY A 197 12.71 12.87 8.00
C GLY A 197 11.57 12.19 7.24
N PHE A 198 11.48 10.85 7.23
CA PHE A 198 10.46 10.15 6.44
C PHE A 198 9.02 10.44 6.90
N PHE A 199 8.81 10.49 8.23
CA PHE A 199 7.52 10.80 8.86
C PHE A 199 7.46 12.22 9.44
N GLN A 200 8.41 13.09 9.06
CA GLN A 200 8.47 14.49 9.54
C GLN A 200 7.93 15.47 8.49
#